data_AF-A0A9D5AC44-F1
#
_entry.id   AF-A0A9D5AC44-F1
#
_cell.length_a   1.000
_cell.length_b   1.000
_cell.length_c   1.000
_cell.angle_alpha   90.00
_cell.angle_beta   90.00
_cell.angle_gamma   90.00
#
_symmetry.space_group_name_H-M   'P 1'
#
loop_
_entity.id
_entity.type
_entity.pdbx_description
1 polymer ?
#
loop_
_entity_poly.entity_id
_entity_poly.type
_entity_poly.pdbx_seq_one_letter_code
_entity_poly.pdbx_strand_id
1 'polypeptide(L)'
;AGLVERVVLLGAPISIEDEKWEVARKMVAGRFVNAYSTNDWTLGIVFRASLLSKGLAGIQPVGLPGIENIDVTHVIEGHSSYLGMTPKILEQLELDNYFAVYKGKVNKKEEAI
;
A
#
# COMPACT_ATOMS: atom_id res chain seq x y z
N ALA A 1 7.22 -25.62 -5.85
CA ALA A 1 6.62 -24.29 -6.09
C ALA A 1 6.73 -23.50 -4.80
N GLY A 2 7.14 -22.22 -4.87
CA GLY A 2 7.22 -21.34 -3.71
C GLY A 2 5.94 -20.52 -3.58
N LEU A 3 5.39 -20.45 -2.36
CA LEU A 3 4.21 -19.65 -2.03
C LEU A 3 4.67 -18.34 -1.39
N VAL A 4 4.16 -17.20 -1.86
CA VAL A 4 4.46 -15.92 -1.23
C VAL A 4 3.51 -15.73 -0.05
N GLU A 5 4.07 -15.64 1.15
CA GLU A 5 3.27 -15.51 2.37
C GLU A 5 2.68 -14.10 2.51
N ARG A 6 3.49 -13.05 2.31
CA ARG A 6 3.09 -11.65 2.48
C ARG A 6 3.75 -10.75 1.43
N VAL A 7 3.04 -9.71 1.01
CA VAL A 7 3.54 -8.65 0.13
C VAL A 7 3.25 -7.31 0.76
N VAL A 8 4.24 -6.43 0.75
CA VAL A 8 4.10 -5.03 1.16
C VAL A 8 4.72 -4.15 0.08
N LEU A 9 3.89 -3.31 -0.53
CA LEU A 9 4.31 -2.29 -1.48
C LEU A 9 4.39 -0.96 -0.74
N LEU A 10 5.52 -0.26 -0.86
CA LEU A 10 5.75 1.05 -0.25
C LEU A 10 5.97 2.07 -1.35
N GLY A 11 5.07 3.05 -1.49
CA GLY A 11 5.23 4.12 -2.49
C GLY A 11 5.45 3.59 -3.92
N ALA A 12 4.78 2.50 -4.29
CA ALA A 12 5.13 1.76 -5.50
C ALA A 12 4.67 2.49 -6.79
N PRO A 13 5.57 2.77 -7.76
CA PRO A 13 5.23 3.39 -9.04
C PRO A 13 4.57 2.39 -10.02
N ILE A 14 3.55 1.67 -9.56
CA ILE A 14 2.87 0.61 -10.33
C ILE A 14 1.54 1.15 -10.83
N SER A 15 1.28 1.03 -12.14
CA SER A 15 0.01 1.46 -12.74
C SER A 15 -1.15 0.66 -12.14
N ILE A 16 -2.27 1.33 -11.83
CA ILE A 16 -3.47 0.64 -11.35
C ILE A 16 -4.24 -0.01 -12.50
N GLU A 17 -4.24 0.61 -13.68
CA GLU A 17 -5.05 0.16 -14.83
C GLU A 17 -4.34 -0.86 -15.72
N ASP A 18 -3.02 -0.75 -15.86
CA ASP A 18 -2.27 -1.52 -16.88
C ASP A 18 -1.64 -2.82 -16.33
N GLU A 19 -1.79 -3.08 -15.04
CA GLU A 19 -1.10 -4.16 -14.34
C GLU A 19 -2.04 -5.28 -13.90
N LYS A 20 -1.50 -6.50 -13.83
CA LYS A 20 -2.28 -7.73 -13.52
C LYS A 20 -2.42 -7.95 -12.01
N TRP A 21 -3.03 -6.99 -11.32
CA TRP A 21 -3.22 -7.03 -9.86
C TRP A 21 -3.94 -8.28 -9.35
N GLU A 22 -4.93 -8.80 -10.10
CA GLU A 22 -5.60 -10.07 -9.74
C GLU A 22 -4.66 -11.26 -9.72
N VAL A 23 -3.77 -11.34 -10.72
CA VAL A 23 -2.79 -12.42 -10.82
C VAL A 23 -1.79 -12.30 -9.68
N ALA A 24 -1.28 -11.10 -9.42
CA ALA A 24 -0.40 -10.84 -8.29
C ALA A 24 -1.07 -11.20 -6.96
N ARG A 25 -2.34 -10.82 -6.77
CA ARG A 25 -3.09 -11.15 -5.55
C ARG A 25 -3.24 -12.66 -5.36
N LYS A 26 -3.54 -13.43 -6.42
CA LYS A 26 -3.69 -14.90 -6.35
C LYS A 26 -2.41 -15.64 -5.95
N MET A 27 -1.24 -15.02 -6.11
CA MET A 27 0.05 -15.61 -5.73
C MET A 27 0.40 -15.42 -4.24
N VAL A 28 -0.36 -14.60 -3.51
CA VAL A 28 -0.09 -14.27 -2.10
C VAL A 28 -1.07 -15.01 -1.19
N ALA A 29 -0.54 -15.85 -0.29
CA ALA A 29 -1.35 -16.62 0.65
C ALA A 29 -1.97 -15.74 1.74
N GLY A 30 -1.20 -14.78 2.25
CA GLY A 30 -1.61 -13.89 3.33
C GLY A 30 -1.90 -12.48 2.85
N ARG A 31 -1.37 -11.51 3.58
CA ARG A 31 -1.64 -10.07 3.39
C ARG A 31 -0.91 -9.54 2.15
N PHE A 32 -1.66 -8.83 1.33
CA PHE A 32 -1.14 -8.01 0.24
C PHE A 32 -1.40 -6.55 0.61
N VAL A 33 -0.38 -5.84 1.04
CA VAL A 33 -0.49 -4.45 1.52
C VAL A 33 0.03 -3.49 0.47
N ASN A 34 -0.76 -2.45 0.19
CA ASN A 34 -0.35 -1.26 -0.53
C ASN A 34 -0.27 -0.08 0.45
N ALA A 35 0.93 0.29 0.85
CA ALA A 35 1.18 1.48 1.66
C ALA A 35 1.44 2.68 0.74
N TYR A 36 0.48 3.60 0.69
CA TYR A 36 0.49 4.74 -0.22
C TYR A 36 0.58 6.07 0.54
N SER A 37 1.08 7.11 -0.13
CA SER A 37 1.10 8.47 0.39
C SER A 37 0.55 9.43 -0.65
N THR A 38 -0.49 10.18 -0.30
CA THR A 38 -1.08 11.19 -1.19
C THR A 38 -0.18 12.42 -1.34
N ASN A 39 0.82 12.57 -0.45
CA ASN A 39 1.75 13.69 -0.45
C ASN A 39 3.12 13.35 -1.06
N ASP A 40 3.26 12.17 -1.67
CA ASP A 40 4.46 11.83 -2.42
C ASP A 40 4.53 12.62 -3.74
N TRP A 41 5.12 13.81 -3.65
CA TRP A 41 5.32 14.72 -4.77
C TRP A 41 6.18 14.15 -5.90
N THR A 42 7.14 13.26 -5.60
CA THR A 42 8.02 12.66 -6.60
C THR A 42 7.24 11.68 -7.48
N LEU A 43 6.43 10.80 -6.86
CA LEU A 43 5.53 9.93 -7.63
C LEU A 43 4.43 10.74 -8.34
N GLY A 44 3.87 11.73 -7.66
CA GLY A 44 2.78 12.56 -8.18
C GLY A 44 3.17 13.40 -9.40
N ILE A 45 4.41 13.85 -9.53
CA ILE A 45 4.85 14.74 -10.62
C ILE A 45 5.73 14.00 -11.63
N VAL A 46 6.79 13.31 -11.18
CA VAL A 46 7.78 12.71 -12.09
C VAL A 46 7.18 11.48 -12.76
N PHE A 47 6.62 10.56 -11.99
CA PHE A 47 6.12 9.30 -12.54
C PHE A 47 4.81 9.45 -13.30
N ARG A 48 3.88 10.34 -12.89
CA ARG A 48 2.67 10.63 -13.68
C ARG A 48 2.99 11.27 -15.03
N ALA A 49 3.97 12.18 -15.09
CA ALA A 49 4.40 12.80 -16.34
C ALA A 49 5.18 11.83 -17.23
N SER A 50 6.02 10.96 -16.65
CA SER A 50 6.84 10.01 -17.41
C SER A 50 6.10 8.75 -17.86
N LEU A 51 5.14 8.25 -17.08
CA LEU A 51 4.43 7.00 -17.39
C LEU A 51 3.10 7.20 -18.11
N LEU A 52 2.61 8.44 -18.27
CA LEU A 52 1.27 8.73 -18.81
C LEU A 52 0.16 7.92 -18.11
N SER A 53 0.43 7.42 -16.90
CA SER A 53 -0.42 6.43 -16.24
C SER A 53 -1.61 7.12 -15.56
N LYS A 54 -2.77 6.48 -15.65
CA LYS A 54 -4.01 6.92 -15.01
C LYS A 54 -4.09 6.51 -13.53
N GLY A 55 -3.00 6.77 -12.80
CA GLY A 55 -2.91 6.50 -11.37
C GLY A 55 -1.86 5.44 -11.01
N LEU A 56 -1.28 5.62 -9.83
CA LEU A 56 -0.17 4.79 -9.32
C LEU A 56 -0.51 4.27 -7.92
N ALA A 57 -0.26 2.99 -7.66
CA ALA A 57 -0.54 2.37 -6.37
C ALA A 57 0.15 3.08 -5.19
N GLY A 58 1.31 3.69 -5.41
CA GLY A 58 2.06 4.41 -4.37
C GLY A 58 1.45 5.72 -3.88
N ILE A 59 0.46 6.29 -4.58
CA ILE A 59 -0.16 7.58 -4.22
C ILE A 59 -1.66 7.50 -3.97
N GLN A 60 -2.28 6.36 -4.24
CA GLN A 60 -3.72 6.17 -4.08
C GLN A 60 -4.04 4.68 -3.82
N PRO A 61 -5.21 4.38 -3.24
CA PRO A 61 -5.61 3.00 -2.99
C PRO A 61 -5.83 2.22 -4.30
N VAL A 62 -5.54 0.91 -4.27
CA VAL A 62 -5.88 -0.05 -5.32
C VAL A 62 -7.22 -0.70 -4.98
N GLY A 63 -8.25 -0.46 -5.80
CA GLY A 63 -9.62 -0.92 -5.58
C GLY A 63 -9.87 -2.42 -5.83
N LEU A 64 -8.90 -3.29 -5.53
CA LEU A 64 -8.99 -4.72 -5.78
C LEU A 64 -9.24 -5.51 -4.48
N PRO A 65 -10.26 -6.39 -4.41
CA PRO A 65 -10.51 -7.21 -3.24
C PRO A 65 -9.31 -8.04 -2.78
N GLY A 66 -9.00 -7.96 -1.49
CA GLY A 66 -7.86 -8.67 -0.90
C GLY A 66 -6.54 -7.88 -0.95
N ILE A 67 -6.51 -6.68 -1.54
CA ILE A 67 -5.43 -5.71 -1.32
C ILE A 67 -5.83 -4.79 -0.16
N GLU A 68 -4.97 -4.75 0.85
CA GLU A 68 -5.08 -3.90 2.03
C GLU A 68 -4.40 -2.57 1.72
N ASN A 69 -5.16 -1.47 1.70
CA ASN A 69 -4.63 -0.14 1.40
C ASN A 69 -4.41 0.63 2.70
N ILE A 70 -3.16 0.98 2.99
CA ILE A 70 -2.77 1.72 4.20
C ILE A 70 -2.23 3.09 3.81
N ASP A 71 -2.87 4.14 4.31
CA ASP A 71 -2.42 5.52 4.13
C ASP A 71 -1.31 5.84 5.12
N VAL A 72 -0.10 6.05 4.59
CA VAL A 72 1.10 6.43 5.37
C VAL A 72 1.49 7.90 5.14
N THR A 73 0.60 8.72 4.59
CA THR A 73 0.86 10.15 4.30
C THR A 73 1.33 10.92 5.54
N HIS A 74 0.82 10.57 6.72
CA HIS A 74 1.21 11.19 7.99
C HIS A 74 2.63 10.84 8.47
N VAL A 75 3.25 9.80 7.89
CA VAL A 75 4.63 9.36 8.20
C VAL A 75 5.60 9.76 7.09
N ILE A 76 5.09 9.97 5.88
CA ILE A 76 5.88 10.21 4.68
C ILE A 76 5.82 11.69 4.29
N GLU A 77 6.93 12.40 4.51
CA GLU A 77 7.12 13.78 4.05
C GLU A 77 7.42 13.86 2.53
N GLY A 78 7.98 12.80 1.94
CA GLY A 78 8.25 12.66 0.51
C GLY A 78 8.84 11.29 0.16
N HIS A 79 9.03 10.98 -1.15
CA HIS A 79 9.44 9.64 -1.59
C HIS A 79 10.72 9.10 -0.95
N SER A 80 11.73 9.95 -0.79
CA SER A 80 13.00 9.58 -0.17
C SER A 80 12.84 9.15 1.29
N SER A 81 11.80 9.64 1.98
CA SER A 81 11.52 9.30 3.38
C SER A 81 11.12 7.83 3.56
N TYR A 82 10.66 7.14 2.51
CA TYR A 82 10.38 5.70 2.59
C TYR A 82 11.60 4.90 3.04
N LEU A 83 12.82 5.26 2.61
CA LEU A 83 14.05 4.54 2.99
C LEU A 83 14.28 4.55 4.50
N GLY A 84 14.08 5.71 5.14
CA GLY A 84 14.27 5.86 6.59
C GLY A 84 13.06 5.43 7.42
N MET A 85 11.85 5.57 6.87
CA MET A 85 10.60 5.28 7.59
C MET A 85 10.10 3.85 7.41
N THR A 86 10.72 3.05 6.54
CA THR A 86 10.35 1.65 6.32
C THR A 86 10.21 0.87 7.64
N PRO A 87 11.16 0.90 8.60
CA PRO A 87 11.01 0.17 9.86
C PRO A 87 9.75 0.56 10.63
N LYS A 88 9.45 1.86 10.70
CA LYS A 88 8.27 2.40 11.38
C LYS A 88 6.97 2.00 10.69
N ILE A 89 6.95 2.00 9.35
CA ILE A 89 5.79 1.54 8.57
C ILE A 89 5.56 0.05 8.83
N LEU A 90 6.61 -0.78 8.74
CA LEU A 90 6.48 -2.23 8.94
C LEU A 90 6.03 -2.58 10.38
N GLU A 91 6.50 -1.84 11.38
CA GLU A 91 6.03 -1.95 12.77
C GLU A 91 4.53 -1.63 12.88
N GLN A 92 4.07 -0.53 12.28
CA GLN A 92 2.65 -0.16 12.24
C GLN A 92 1.78 -1.21 11.52
N LEU A 93 2.34 -1.89 10.52
CA LEU A 93 1.64 -2.94 9.79
C LEU A 93 1.50 -4.24 10.59
N GLU A 94 2.24 -4.42 11.70
CA GLU A 94 2.19 -5.61 12.55
C GLU A 94 2.32 -6.92 11.74
N LEU A 95 3.30 -6.99 10.84
CA LEU A 95 3.44 -8.10 9.89
C LEU A 95 3.77 -9.46 10.54
N ASP A 96 4.25 -9.44 11.78
CA ASP A 96 4.56 -10.62 12.57
C ASP A 96 3.31 -11.27 13.19
N ASN A 97 2.17 -10.58 13.10
CA ASN A 97 0.91 -11.09 13.61
C ASN A 97 0.37 -12.23 12.71
N TYR A 98 -0.25 -13.25 13.33
CA TYR A 98 -0.75 -14.44 12.62
C TYR A 98 -2.00 -14.18 11.76
N PHE A 99 -2.66 -13.02 11.94
CA PHE A 99 -3.87 -12.71 11.20
C PHE A 99 -3.59 -12.36 9.73
N ALA A 100 -4.28 -13.07 8.83
CA ALA A 100 -4.21 -12.86 7.38
C ALA A 100 -4.84 -11.53 6.90
N VAL A 101 -5.43 -10.74 7.81
CA VAL A 101 -6.04 -9.44 7.53
C VAL A 101 -5.76 -8.50 8.70
N TYR A 102 -5.27 -7.29 8.42
CA TYR A 102 -5.16 -6.24 9.44
C TYR A 102 -6.55 -5.76 9.83
N LYS A 103 -6.98 -6.07 11.06
CA LYS A 103 -8.12 -5.40 11.69
C LYS A 103 -7.61 -4.04 12.16
N GLY A 104 -7.67 -3.03 11.28
CA GLY A 104 -7.40 -1.65 11.69
C GLY A 104 -8.20 -1.30 12.94
N LYS A 105 -7.65 -0.42 13.79
CA LYS A 105 -8.41 0.15 14.91
C LYS A 105 -9.70 0.74 14.34
N VAL A 106 -10.83 0.07 14.55
CA VAL A 106 -12.15 0.63 14.28
C VAL A 106 -12.20 1.95 15.04
N ASN A 107 -12.29 3.06 14.31
CA ASN A 107 -12.47 4.36 14.95
C ASN A 107 -13.82 4.29 15.65
N LYS A 108 -13.82 4.32 17.00
CA LYS A 108 -15.00 4.25 17.88
C LYS A 108 -16.03 5.39 17.69
N LYS A 109 -16.02 6.11 16.58
CA LYS A 109 -16.92 7.24 16.32
C LYS A 109 -18.25 6.86 15.65
N GLU A 110 -18.44 5.62 15.19
CA GLU A 110 -19.65 5.23 14.47
C GLU A 110 -20.67 4.42 15.28
N GLU A 111 -20.45 4.16 16.58
CA GLU A 111 -21.44 3.53 17.48
C GLU A 111 -22.21 4.55 18.35
N ALA A 112 -22.08 5.85 18.06
CA ALA A 112 -22.80 6.91 18.75
C ALA A 112 -23.71 7.69 17.79
N ILE A 113 -24.65 6.98 17.16
CA ILE A 113 -25.90 7.57 16.62
C ILE A 113 -27.04 6.59 16.90
#